data_AF-A0A8T4UUG2-F1
#
_entry.id   AF-A0A8T4UUG2-F1
#
_cell.length_a   1.000
_cell.length_b   1.000
_cell.length_c   1.000
_cell.angle_alpha   90.00
_cell.angle_beta   90.00
_cell.angle_gamma   90.00
#
_symmetry.space_group_name_H-M   'P 1'
#
loop_
_entity.id
_entity.type
_entity.pdbx_description
1 polymer ?
#
loop_
_entity_poly.entity_id
_entity_poly.type
_entity_poly.pdbx_seq_one_letter_code
_entity_poly.pdbx_strand_id
1 'polypeptide(L)'
;MNWTKLIYVLIIVLLYVPMVFVGANVFFPKYTGSEAWFNGHADCTQKFAIPEKVDDTERGKISQQQQECWEEYNAQQLVWEKEKLTYEGKKYVFITLFNLLVLLSVLFLPKLQDSVTMGLFLGSVAATFGATIRYFDTRSKIGFALLVLTFVAALFFINHKKEGFISWKEEKKGVER
;
A
#
# COMPACT_ATOMS: atom_id res chain seq x y z
N MET A 1 -12.86 -15.43 -27.91
CA MET A 1 -12.15 -15.29 -26.62
C MET A 1 -12.35 -16.57 -25.84
N ASN A 2 -11.29 -17.20 -25.31
CA ASN A 2 -11.39 -18.53 -24.71
C ASN A 2 -11.82 -18.40 -23.23
N TRP A 3 -13.07 -18.73 -22.92
CA TRP A 3 -13.69 -18.51 -21.59
C TRP A 3 -12.87 -19.13 -20.45
N THR A 4 -12.31 -20.31 -20.66
CA THR A 4 -11.45 -21.00 -19.69
C THR A 4 -10.21 -20.16 -19.35
N LYS A 5 -9.61 -19.49 -20.35
CA LYS A 5 -8.45 -18.60 -20.13
C LYS A 5 -8.82 -17.38 -19.30
N LEU A 6 -10.02 -16.82 -19.50
CA LEU A 6 -10.51 -15.67 -18.75
C LEU A 6 -10.78 -16.02 -17.28
N ILE A 7 -11.34 -17.21 -17.03
CA ILE A 7 -11.56 -17.71 -15.66
C ILE A 7 -10.22 -17.85 -14.91
N TYR A 8 -9.19 -18.42 -15.54
CA TYR A 8 -7.87 -18.54 -14.91
C TYR A 8 -7.23 -17.19 -14.58
N VAL A 9 -7.36 -16.20 -15.49
CA VAL A 9 -6.90 -14.83 -15.25
C VAL A 9 -7.59 -14.25 -14.01
N LEU A 10 -8.91 -14.36 -13.93
CA LEU A 10 -9.69 -13.84 -12.80
C LEU A 10 -9.32 -14.51 -11.48
N ILE A 11 -9.15 -15.84 -11.47
CA ILE A 11 -8.72 -16.57 -10.27
C ILE A 11 -7.37 -16.05 -9.78
N ILE A 12 -6.41 -15.87 -10.69
CA ILE A 12 -5.07 -15.40 -10.32
C ILE A 12 -5.11 -13.97 -9.81
N VAL A 13 -5.89 -13.08 -10.43
CA VAL A 13 -6.08 -11.71 -9.94
C VAL A 13 -6.69 -11.73 -8.53
N LEU A 14 -7.76 -12.51 -8.34
CA LEU A 14 -8.48 -12.62 -7.06
C LEU A 14 -7.63 -13.21 -5.94
N LEU A 15 -6.68 -14.09 -6.24
CA LEU A 15 -5.77 -14.66 -5.25
C LEU A 15 -4.55 -13.77 -5.01
N TYR A 16 -4.00 -13.17 -6.07
CA TYR A 16 -2.78 -12.38 -6.01
C TYR A 16 -2.95 -11.13 -5.15
N VAL A 17 -4.03 -10.37 -5.38
CA VAL A 17 -4.23 -9.09 -4.69
C VAL A 17 -4.30 -9.29 -3.16
N PRO A 18 -5.17 -10.16 -2.61
CA PRO A 18 -5.19 -10.45 -1.18
C PRO A 18 -3.86 -11.01 -0.67
N MET A 19 -3.18 -11.88 -1.42
CA MET A 19 -1.89 -12.44 -1.02
C MET A 19 -0.84 -11.36 -0.77
N VAL A 20 -0.75 -10.36 -1.66
CA VAL A 20 0.19 -9.24 -1.51
C VAL A 20 -0.15 -8.39 -0.28
N PHE A 21 -1.42 -8.05 -0.08
CA PHE A 21 -1.83 -7.22 1.06
C PHE A 21 -1.73 -7.96 2.41
N VAL A 22 -2.08 -9.25 2.45
CA VAL A 22 -1.89 -10.10 3.63
C VAL A 22 -0.41 -10.26 3.94
N GLY A 23 0.43 -10.52 2.93
CA GLY A 23 1.88 -10.59 3.09
C GLY A 23 2.44 -9.29 3.67
N ALA A 24 2.03 -8.14 3.12
CA ALA A 24 2.42 -6.84 3.65
C ALA A 24 1.98 -6.64 5.11
N ASN A 25 0.78 -7.09 5.51
CA ASN A 25 0.33 -7.01 6.89
C ASN A 25 1.10 -7.94 7.84
N VAL A 26 1.58 -9.09 7.37
CA VAL A 26 2.43 -10.00 8.16
C VAL A 26 3.80 -9.38 8.44
N PHE A 27 4.42 -8.77 7.44
CA PHE A 27 5.72 -8.10 7.62
C PHE A 27 5.60 -6.72 8.27
N PHE A 28 4.43 -6.08 8.17
CA PHE A 28 4.15 -4.77 8.73
C PHE A 28 2.89 -4.79 9.63
N PRO A 29 2.97 -5.39 10.85
CA PRO A 29 1.81 -5.56 11.73
C PRO A 29 1.43 -4.32 12.55
N LYS A 30 2.33 -3.33 12.70
CA LYS A 30 2.05 -2.15 13.54
C LYS A 30 0.97 -1.28 12.91
N TYR A 31 0.27 -0.52 13.76
CA TYR A 31 -0.84 0.37 13.35
C TYR A 31 -2.03 -0.36 12.72
N THR A 32 -2.20 -1.65 13.01
CA THR A 32 -3.38 -2.43 12.65
C THR A 32 -4.27 -2.68 13.88
N GLY A 33 -5.58 -2.85 13.67
CA GLY A 33 -6.52 -3.12 14.76
C GLY A 33 -6.58 -2.00 15.80
N SER A 34 -6.39 -2.34 17.08
CA SER A 34 -6.46 -1.41 18.22
C SER A 34 -5.33 -0.37 18.25
N GLU A 35 -4.22 -0.61 17.54
CA GLU A 35 -3.10 0.32 17.41
C GLU A 35 -3.26 1.27 16.21
N ALA A 36 -4.37 1.16 15.47
CA ALA A 36 -4.63 2.04 14.33
C ALA A 36 -4.86 3.51 14.74
N TRP A 37 -5.10 3.78 16.01
CA TRP A 37 -5.42 5.09 16.56
C TRP A 37 -4.43 5.47 17.65
N PHE A 38 -4.19 6.76 17.81
CA PHE A 38 -3.33 7.27 18.88
C PHE A 38 -4.04 7.05 20.22
N ASN A 39 -3.58 6.07 21.00
CA ASN A 39 -4.08 5.79 22.34
C ASN A 39 -3.20 6.51 23.39
N GLY A 40 -3.05 7.83 23.25
CA GLY A 40 -2.36 8.63 24.25
C GLY A 40 -3.15 8.61 25.56
N HIS A 41 -2.58 8.00 26.61
CA HIS A 41 -3.15 8.03 27.96
C HIS A 41 -2.95 9.42 28.59
N ALA A 42 -3.71 10.40 28.13
CA ALA A 42 -3.90 11.62 28.89
C ALA A 42 -5.27 12.19 28.55
N ASP A 43 -6.30 11.71 29.25
CA ASP A 43 -7.49 12.52 29.42
C ASP A 43 -7.11 13.69 30.35
N CYS A 44 -6.46 14.72 29.76
CA CYS A 44 -5.98 15.91 30.45
C CYS A 44 -7.11 16.60 31.22
N THR A 45 -8.36 16.41 30.78
CA THR A 45 -9.55 16.97 31.43
C THR A 45 -9.97 16.18 32.67
N GLN A 46 -9.86 14.85 32.66
CA GLN A 46 -10.11 14.03 33.86
C GLN A 46 -8.99 14.14 34.89
N LYS A 47 -7.74 14.21 34.43
CA LYS A 47 -6.55 14.25 35.31
C LYS A 47 -6.46 15.54 36.13
N PHE A 48 -6.96 16.65 35.58
CA PHE A 48 -6.89 17.98 36.19
C PHE A 48 -8.28 18.62 36.31
N ALA A 49 -9.31 17.83 36.66
CA ALA A 49 -10.65 18.35 36.83
C ALA A 49 -10.68 19.46 37.92
N ILE A 50 -11.30 20.59 37.62
CA ILE A 50 -11.41 21.72 38.55
C ILE A 50 -12.51 21.39 39.57
N PRO A 51 -12.20 21.24 40.87
CA PRO A 51 -13.22 21.04 41.90
C PRO A 51 -14.13 22.27 42.00
N GLU A 52 -15.38 22.06 42.40
CA GLU A 52 -16.42 23.10 42.45
C GLU A 52 -16.10 24.23 43.45
N LYS A 53 -15.23 23.98 44.44
CA LYS A 53 -14.85 24.92 45.51
C LYS A 53 -13.32 25.04 45.61
N VAL A 54 -12.73 25.86 44.75
CA VAL A 54 -11.28 26.12 44.71
C VAL A 54 -11.05 27.62 44.58
N ASP A 55 -10.04 28.13 45.29
CA ASP A 55 -9.62 29.53 45.21
C ASP A 55 -9.12 29.89 43.80
N ASP A 56 -9.23 31.17 43.42
CA ASP A 56 -8.83 31.64 42.08
C ASP A 56 -7.35 31.38 41.79
N THR A 57 -6.50 31.38 42.82
CA THR A 57 -5.07 31.08 42.71
C THR A 57 -4.80 29.62 42.35
N GLU A 58 -5.54 28.68 42.95
CA GLU A 58 -5.43 27.25 42.67
C GLU A 58 -6.07 26.89 41.33
N ARG A 59 -7.17 27.56 40.96
CA ARG A 59 -7.78 27.44 39.63
C ARG A 59 -6.80 27.83 38.52
N GLY A 60 -6.04 28.91 38.72
CA GLY A 60 -4.98 29.33 37.79
C GLY A 60 -3.88 28.26 37.60
N LYS A 61 -3.44 27.62 38.69
CA LYS A 61 -2.44 26.54 38.63
C LYS A 61 -2.97 25.29 37.92
N ILE A 62 -4.21 24.88 38.19
CA ILE A 62 -4.84 23.74 37.52
C ILE A 62 -5.00 24.03 36.01
N SER A 63 -5.39 25.25 35.65
CA SER A 63 -5.48 25.67 34.25
C SER A 63 -4.13 25.64 33.53
N GLN A 64 -3.05 26.04 34.19
CA GLN A 64 -1.70 25.95 33.62
C GLN A 64 -1.28 24.49 33.42
N GLN A 65 -1.51 23.62 34.41
CA GLN A 65 -1.21 22.19 34.30
C GLN A 65 -2.04 21.49 33.21
N GLN A 66 -3.29 21.89 33.01
CA GLN A 66 -4.11 21.43 31.90
C GLN A 66 -3.50 21.84 30.55
N GLN A 67 -3.06 23.09 30.42
CA GLN A 67 -2.46 23.57 29.19
C GLN A 67 -1.15 22.83 28.87
N GLU A 68 -0.28 22.66 29.86
CA GLU A 68 0.96 21.88 29.71
C GLU A 68 0.67 20.43 29.29
N CYS A 69 -0.36 19.79 29.87
CA CYS A 69 -0.80 18.45 29.50
C CYS A 69 -1.27 18.38 28.04
N TRP A 70 -2.05 19.37 27.59
CA TRP A 70 -2.52 19.45 26.19
C TRP A 70 -1.36 19.67 25.21
N GLU A 71 -0.40 20.51 25.57
CA GLU A 71 0.80 20.73 24.76
C GLU A 71 1.63 19.44 24.62
N GLU A 72 1.81 18.70 25.72
CA GLU A 72 2.49 17.40 25.70
C GLU A 72 1.73 16.36 24.87
N TYR A 73 0.41 16.25 25.05
CA TYR A 73 -0.44 15.34 24.28
C TYR A 73 -0.37 15.63 22.77
N ASN A 74 -0.48 16.90 22.38
CA ASN A 74 -0.38 17.31 20.98
C ASN A 74 1.01 17.01 20.41
N ALA A 75 2.07 17.24 21.18
CA ALA A 75 3.44 16.91 20.77
C ALA A 75 3.60 15.39 20.54
N GLN A 76 3.09 14.56 21.44
CA GLN A 76 3.13 13.10 21.31
C GLN A 76 2.29 12.60 20.14
N GLN A 77 1.10 13.18 19.93
CA GLN A 77 0.24 12.85 18.79
C GLN A 77 0.94 13.16 17.47
N LEU A 78 1.60 14.32 17.35
CA LEU A 78 2.35 14.69 16.14
C LEU A 78 3.51 13.74 15.87
N VAL A 79 4.20 13.27 16.91
CA VAL A 79 5.27 12.26 16.77
C VAL A 79 4.69 10.94 16.28
N TRP A 80 3.62 10.46 16.93
CA TRP A 80 2.94 9.22 16.54
C TRP A 80 2.41 9.26 15.09
N GLU A 81 1.81 10.39 14.68
CA GLU A 81 1.32 10.56 13.31
C GLU A 81 2.46 10.50 12.29
N LYS A 82 3.60 11.15 12.59
CA LYS A 82 4.80 11.08 11.74
C LYS A 82 5.37 9.68 11.65
N GLU A 83 5.44 8.95 12.76
CA GLU A 83 5.93 7.58 12.80
C GLU A 83 5.00 6.64 12.01
N LYS A 84 3.68 6.78 12.20
CA LYS A 84 2.67 6.03 11.47
C LYS A 84 2.75 6.27 9.97
N LEU A 85 2.82 7.53 9.53
CA LEU A 85 2.98 7.88 8.12
C LEU A 85 4.25 7.28 7.51
N THR A 86 5.36 7.34 8.25
CA THR A 86 6.64 6.76 7.81
C THR A 86 6.53 5.24 7.69
N TYR A 87 5.85 4.59 8.64
CA TYR A 87 5.65 3.15 8.66
C TYR A 87 4.78 2.67 7.50
N GLU A 88 3.61 3.30 7.31
CA GLU A 88 2.71 3.01 6.18
C GLU A 88 3.41 3.28 4.84
N GLY A 89 4.23 4.33 4.76
CA GLY A 89 5.07 4.62 3.59
C GLY A 89 6.04 3.48 3.27
N LYS A 90 6.68 2.86 4.28
CA LYS A 90 7.57 1.70 4.09
C LYS A 90 6.80 0.46 3.63
N LYS A 91 5.62 0.21 4.18
CA LYS A 91 4.74 -0.88 3.78
C LYS A 91 4.31 -0.75 2.31
N TYR A 92 3.97 0.46 1.89
CA TYR A 92 3.70 0.75 0.48
C TYR A 92 4.91 0.46 -0.43
N VAL A 93 6.09 0.95 -0.04
CA VAL A 93 7.34 0.69 -0.78
C VAL A 93 7.57 -0.81 -0.94
N PHE A 94 7.35 -1.59 0.11
CA PHE A 94 7.46 -3.05 0.06
C PHE A 94 6.47 -3.67 -0.94
N ILE A 95 5.19 -3.30 -0.90
CA ILE A 95 4.16 -3.80 -1.84
C ILE A 95 4.56 -3.49 -3.29
N THR A 96 4.98 -2.26 -3.56
CA THR A 96 5.34 -1.84 -4.91
C THR A 96 6.60 -2.55 -5.41
N LEU A 97 7.62 -2.74 -4.55
CA LEU A 97 8.80 -3.53 -4.90
C LEU A 97 8.45 -4.99 -5.18
N PHE A 98 7.58 -5.60 -4.37
CA PHE A 98 7.13 -6.97 -4.60
C PHE A 98 6.41 -7.10 -5.94
N ASN A 99 5.49 -6.18 -6.24
CA ASN A 99 4.80 -6.12 -7.53
C ASN A 99 5.77 -5.95 -8.70
N LEU A 100 6.77 -5.08 -8.56
CA LEU A 100 7.82 -4.90 -9.57
C LEU A 100 8.60 -6.19 -9.80
N LEU A 101 8.99 -6.91 -8.75
CA LEU A 101 9.67 -8.19 -8.86
C LEU A 101 8.81 -9.25 -9.56
N VAL A 102 7.51 -9.30 -9.27
CA VAL A 102 6.58 -10.21 -9.95
C VAL A 102 6.49 -9.84 -11.44
N LEU A 103 6.32 -8.56 -11.78
CA LEU A 103 6.30 -8.11 -13.17
C LEU A 103 7.58 -8.45 -13.93
N LEU A 104 8.75 -8.23 -13.30
CA LEU A 104 10.04 -8.62 -13.87
C LEU A 104 10.13 -10.14 -14.06
N SER A 105 9.71 -10.92 -13.06
CA SER A 105 9.70 -12.38 -13.17
C SER A 105 8.81 -12.86 -14.32
N VAL A 106 7.65 -12.23 -14.50
CA VAL A 106 6.72 -12.53 -15.60
C VAL A 106 7.30 -12.16 -16.96
N LEU A 107 8.13 -11.10 -17.05
CA LEU A 107 8.86 -10.72 -18.27
C LEU A 107 9.92 -11.76 -18.67
N PHE A 108 10.67 -12.28 -17.71
CA PHE A 108 11.83 -13.14 -17.97
C PHE A 108 11.53 -14.66 -17.92
N LEU A 109 10.31 -15.07 -17.58
CA LEU A 109 9.91 -16.47 -17.53
C LEU A 109 9.11 -16.87 -18.78
N PRO A 110 9.76 -17.38 -19.86
CA PRO A 110 9.11 -17.67 -21.14
C PRO A 110 8.13 -18.86 -21.11
N LYS A 111 8.12 -19.65 -20.04
CA LYS A 111 7.31 -20.88 -19.94
C LYS A 111 5.97 -20.71 -19.20
N LEU A 112 5.63 -19.50 -18.75
CA LEU A 112 4.34 -19.26 -18.10
C LEU A 112 3.22 -19.28 -19.16
N GLN A 113 2.15 -20.01 -18.86
CA GLN A 113 0.95 -20.02 -19.71
C GLN A 113 0.41 -18.58 -19.84
N ASP A 114 -0.04 -18.20 -21.04
CA ASP A 114 -0.51 -16.83 -21.31
C ASP A 114 -1.56 -16.32 -20.32
N SER A 115 -2.44 -17.20 -19.84
CA SER A 115 -3.45 -16.87 -18.83
C SER A 115 -2.85 -16.55 -17.46
N VAL A 116 -1.79 -17.26 -17.06
CA VAL A 116 -1.10 -17.04 -15.79
C VAL A 116 -0.37 -15.70 -15.81
N THR A 117 0.38 -15.47 -16.88
CA THR A 117 1.10 -14.23 -17.16
C THR A 117 0.17 -13.03 -17.15
N MET A 118 -0.99 -13.13 -17.82
CA MET A 118 -1.98 -12.05 -17.87
C MET A 118 -2.65 -11.83 -16.50
N GLY A 119 -2.93 -12.89 -15.75
CA GLY A 119 -3.47 -12.80 -14.38
C GLY A 119 -2.50 -12.12 -13.41
N LEU A 120 -1.22 -12.49 -13.44
CA LEU A 120 -0.19 -11.86 -12.60
C LEU A 120 0.03 -10.40 -12.99
N PHE A 121 0.00 -10.08 -14.28
CA PHE A 121 0.08 -8.69 -14.75
C PHE A 121 -1.09 -7.86 -14.23
N LEU A 122 -2.33 -8.30 -14.45
CA LEU A 122 -3.53 -7.57 -14.01
C LEU A 122 -3.60 -7.48 -12.48
N GLY A 123 -3.23 -8.56 -11.78
CA GLY A 123 -3.16 -8.60 -10.32
C GLY A 123 -2.15 -7.60 -9.78
N SER A 124 -0.95 -7.54 -10.38
CA SER A 124 0.08 -6.56 -10.04
C SER A 124 -0.38 -5.13 -10.31
N VAL A 125 -1.05 -4.87 -11.43
CA VAL A 125 -1.58 -3.53 -11.74
C VAL A 125 -2.64 -3.14 -10.71
N ALA A 126 -3.58 -4.02 -10.39
CA ALA A 126 -4.65 -3.76 -9.41
C ALA A 126 -4.09 -3.57 -8.00
N ALA A 127 -3.13 -4.40 -7.58
CA ALA A 127 -2.47 -4.28 -6.27
C ALA A 127 -1.67 -2.97 -6.17
N THR A 128 -0.91 -2.60 -7.20
CA THR A 128 -0.20 -1.31 -7.25
C THR A 128 -1.17 -0.14 -7.23
N PHE A 129 -2.29 -0.22 -7.96
CA PHE A 129 -3.31 0.84 -7.94
C PHE A 129 -3.96 0.98 -6.56
N GLY A 130 -4.34 -0.13 -5.92
CA GLY A 130 -4.89 -0.11 -4.56
C GLY A 130 -3.89 0.44 -3.53
N ALA A 131 -2.61 0.06 -3.66
CA ALA A 131 -1.53 0.62 -2.86
C ALA A 131 -1.37 2.13 -3.13
N THR A 132 -1.55 2.58 -4.37
CA THR A 132 -1.44 3.99 -4.78
C THR A 132 -2.58 4.86 -4.22
N ILE A 133 -3.79 4.32 -4.13
CA ILE A 133 -4.90 5.00 -3.44
C ILE A 133 -4.52 5.27 -1.99
N ARG A 134 -3.94 4.28 -1.29
CA ARG A 134 -3.42 4.46 0.07
C ARG A 134 -2.19 5.39 0.13
N TYR A 135 -1.43 5.48 -0.95
CA TYR A 135 -0.26 6.35 -1.04
C TYR A 135 -0.60 7.85 -1.05
N PHE A 136 -1.75 8.25 -1.59
CA PHE A 136 -2.18 9.67 -1.57
C PHE A 136 -2.21 10.24 -0.15
N ASP A 137 -2.42 9.40 0.86
CA ASP A 137 -2.35 9.79 2.27
C ASP A 137 -0.91 9.99 2.79
N THR A 138 0.10 9.38 2.16
CA THR A 138 1.48 9.28 2.69
C THR A 138 2.53 10.20 2.03
N ARG A 139 2.26 10.78 0.85
CA ARG A 139 3.13 11.75 0.12
C ARG A 139 4.62 11.34 -0.07
N SER A 140 4.94 10.06 -0.18
CA SER A 140 6.34 9.55 -0.23
C SER A 140 7.03 9.64 -1.61
N LYS A 141 8.06 10.49 -1.76
CA LYS A 141 8.84 10.66 -3.02
C LYS A 141 9.38 9.34 -3.60
N ILE A 142 9.85 8.42 -2.74
CA ILE A 142 10.37 7.11 -3.15
C ILE A 142 9.25 6.26 -3.74
N GLY A 143 8.05 6.32 -3.14
CA GLY A 143 6.88 5.62 -3.62
C GLY A 143 6.45 6.04 -5.02
N PHE A 144 6.55 7.34 -5.33
CA PHE A 144 6.30 7.87 -6.67
C PHE A 144 7.32 7.36 -7.70
N ALA A 145 8.62 7.35 -7.38
CA ALA A 145 9.65 6.84 -8.28
C ALA A 145 9.43 5.34 -8.63
N LEU A 146 9.06 4.52 -7.63
CA LEU A 146 8.72 3.11 -7.85
C LEU A 146 7.46 2.93 -8.71
N LEU A 147 6.48 3.83 -8.57
CA LEU A 147 5.29 3.86 -9.42
C LEU A 147 5.63 4.12 -10.89
N VAL A 148 6.49 5.11 -11.15
CA VAL A 148 6.98 5.41 -12.49
C VAL A 148 7.72 4.22 -13.08
N LEU A 149 8.60 3.56 -12.31
CA LEU A 149 9.28 2.34 -12.74
C LEU A 149 8.31 1.21 -13.06
N THR A 150 7.30 1.00 -12.21
CA THR A 150 6.26 -0.02 -12.43
C THR A 150 5.46 0.27 -13.71
N PHE A 151 5.15 1.55 -13.96
CA PHE A 151 4.48 1.99 -15.18
C PHE A 151 5.34 1.73 -16.43
N VAL A 152 6.63 2.08 -16.40
CA VAL A 152 7.57 1.79 -17.51
C VAL A 152 7.70 0.28 -17.73
N ALA A 153 7.80 -0.52 -16.67
CA ALA A 153 7.86 -1.98 -16.76
C ALA A 153 6.58 -2.56 -17.38
N ALA A 154 5.41 -2.03 -17.03
CA ALA A 154 4.14 -2.43 -17.63
C ALA A 154 4.06 -2.07 -19.12
N LEU A 155 4.49 -0.87 -19.51
CA LEU A 155 4.59 -0.47 -20.93
C LEU A 155 5.55 -1.37 -21.71
N PHE A 156 6.71 -1.68 -21.13
CA PHE A 156 7.69 -2.58 -21.72
C PHE A 156 7.11 -3.98 -21.93
N PHE A 157 6.39 -4.51 -20.94
CA PHE A 157 5.69 -5.79 -21.05
C PHE A 157 4.65 -5.80 -22.18
N ILE A 158 3.82 -4.75 -22.25
CA ILE A 158 2.82 -4.61 -23.31
C ILE A 158 3.50 -4.58 -24.69
N ASN A 159 4.59 -3.83 -24.83
CA ASN A 159 5.28 -3.70 -26.12
C ASN A 159 5.98 -5.00 -26.53
N HIS A 160 6.68 -5.65 -25.62
CA HIS A 160 7.41 -6.89 -25.91
C HIS A 160 6.47 -8.06 -26.25
N LYS A 161 5.30 -8.16 -25.58
CA LYS A 161 4.27 -9.14 -25.96
C LYS A 161 3.66 -8.82 -27.33
N LYS A 162 3.58 -7.55 -27.74
CA LYS A 162 3.06 -7.15 -29.06
C LYS A 162 3.94 -7.70 -30.19
N GLU A 163 5.26 -7.65 -30.04
CA GLU A 163 6.22 -8.18 -31.02
C GLU A 163 6.17 -9.73 -31.08
N GLY A 164 6.10 -10.41 -29.95
CA GLY A 164 5.94 -11.88 -29.92
C GLY A 164 4.59 -12.38 -30.45
N PHE A 165 3.52 -11.60 -30.29
CA PHE A 165 2.19 -11.93 -30.83
C PHE A 165 2.10 -11.71 -32.34
N ILE A 166 2.83 -10.73 -32.88
CA ILE A 166 2.93 -10.49 -34.33
C ILE A 166 3.75 -11.62 -34.97
N SER A 167 4.91 -11.99 -34.41
CA SER A 167 5.74 -13.10 -34.92
C SER A 167 5.00 -14.45 -34.93
N TRP A 168 4.26 -14.80 -33.87
CA TRP A 168 3.47 -16.05 -33.83
C TRP A 168 2.32 -16.07 -34.85
N LYS A 169 1.73 -14.91 -35.16
CA LYS A 169 0.64 -14.79 -36.14
C LYS A 169 1.14 -14.94 -37.58
N GLU A 170 2.39 -14.55 -37.86
CA GLU A 170 3.03 -14.77 -39.15
C GLU A 170 3.46 -16.23 -39.33
N GLU A 171 4.01 -16.87 -38.29
CA GLU A 171 4.41 -18.28 -38.30
C GLU A 171 3.20 -19.20 -38.57
N LYS A 172 2.05 -18.94 -37.96
CA LYS A 172 0.82 -19.69 -38.24
C LYS A 172 0.24 -19.49 -39.64
N LYS A 173 0.44 -18.32 -40.26
CA LYS A 173 0.02 -18.09 -41.66
C LYS A 173 0.95 -18.75 -42.68
N GLY A 174 2.19 -19.04 -42.31
CA GLY A 174 3.16 -19.73 -43.16
C GLY A 174 2.97 -21.25 -43.20
N VAL A 175 2.35 -21.84 -42.18
CA VAL A 175 2.11 -23.30 -42.08
C VAL A 175 0.80 -23.73 -42.77
N GLU A 176 -0.09 -22.80 -43.10
CA GLU A 176 -1.34 -23.05 -43.85
C GLU A 176 -1.21 -22.84 -45.37
N ARG A 177 0.01 -22.85 -45.93
CA ARG A 177 0.25 -22.86 -47.38
C ARG A 177 0.86 -24.16 -47.86
#